data_AF-A0A660MCG8-F1
#
_entry.id   AF-A0A660MCG8-F1
#
_cell.length_a   1.000
_cell.length_b   1.000
_cell.length_c   1.000
_cell.angle_alpha   90.00
_cell.angle_beta   90.00
_cell.angle_gamma   90.00
#
_symmetry.space_group_name_H-M   'P 1'
#
loop_
_entity.id
_entity.type
_entity.pdbx_description
1 polymer ?
#
loop_
_entity_poly.entity_id
_entity_poly.type
_entity_poly.pdbx_seq_one_letter_code
_entity_poly.pdbx_strand_id
1 'polypeptide(L)'
;MLAMNKAKRQPSTPRRSRMRMPRISIPNWIFGTIAVLFLLVGGYLLLLTTSPIIAPHFTKPITVATLAKPEAKDNRIIIPKIGVNIPYGTNGKLALDRGAWWRYPDHGNPEKGGNFVVAAHRFSIQPTPGGTVEKSPFFHIDKLA
;
A
#
# COMPACT_ATOMS: atom_id res chain seq x y z
N MET A 1 -100.67 -6.86 15.89
CA MET A 1 -99.53 -6.16 16.54
C MET A 1 -98.34 -7.12 16.56
N LEU A 2 -97.26 -6.78 15.86
CA LEU A 2 -95.83 -7.09 16.07
C LEU A 2 -95.13 -7.23 14.71
N ALA A 3 -94.46 -6.17 14.28
CA ALA A 3 -93.41 -6.26 13.27
C ALA A 3 -92.07 -6.13 14.02
N MET A 4 -91.33 -7.23 14.14
CA MET A 4 -90.04 -7.27 14.82
C MET A 4 -88.94 -6.91 13.81
N ASN A 5 -88.34 -5.73 14.00
CA ASN A 5 -87.35 -5.15 13.11
C ASN A 5 -85.98 -5.85 13.29
N LYS A 6 -85.52 -6.59 12.28
CA LYS A 6 -84.19 -7.23 12.25
C LYS A 6 -83.13 -6.18 11.93
N ALA A 7 -82.46 -5.66 12.95
CA ALA A 7 -81.27 -4.83 12.77
C ALA A 7 -80.08 -5.67 12.26
N LYS A 8 -79.57 -5.32 11.08
CA LYS A 8 -78.43 -5.96 10.40
C LYS A 8 -77.13 -5.50 11.08
N ARG A 9 -76.43 -6.39 11.80
CA ARG A 9 -75.12 -6.10 12.40
C ARG A 9 -74.05 -5.98 11.30
N GLN A 10 -73.38 -4.83 11.20
CA GLN A 10 -72.24 -4.64 10.30
C GLN A 10 -70.99 -5.36 10.84
N PRO A 11 -70.17 -5.98 9.97
CA PRO A 11 -68.93 -6.61 10.37
C PRO A 11 -67.89 -5.56 10.75
N SER A 12 -67.24 -5.73 11.90
CA SER A 12 -66.15 -4.88 12.36
C SER A 12 -64.92 -5.05 11.45
N THR A 13 -64.46 -3.94 10.88
CA THR A 13 -63.22 -3.94 10.09
C THR A 13 -62.01 -4.24 11.00
N PRO A 14 -61.07 -5.12 10.59
CA PRO A 14 -59.89 -5.41 11.38
C PRO A 14 -59.00 -4.16 11.46
N ARG A 15 -58.73 -3.73 12.69
CA ARG A 15 -57.88 -2.57 12.99
C ARG A 15 -56.44 -2.93 12.60
N ARG A 16 -55.96 -2.46 11.43
CA ARG A 16 -54.57 -2.62 11.00
C ARG A 16 -53.65 -2.06 12.08
N SER A 17 -53.02 -2.95 12.85
CA SER A 17 -51.95 -2.58 13.77
C SER A 17 -50.77 -2.13 12.91
N ARG A 18 -50.52 -0.81 12.89
CA ARG A 18 -49.32 -0.26 12.27
C ARG A 18 -48.13 -0.83 13.05
N MET A 19 -47.47 -1.81 12.45
CA MET A 19 -46.22 -2.35 12.95
C MET A 19 -45.21 -1.19 13.01
N ARG A 20 -44.93 -0.70 14.23
CA ARG A 20 -43.94 0.36 14.44
C ARG A 20 -42.57 -0.28 14.27
N MET A 21 -41.88 0.04 13.18
CA MET A 21 -40.50 -0.40 13.01
C MET A 21 -39.62 0.20 14.12
N PRO A 22 -38.69 -0.58 14.70
CA PRO A 22 -37.75 -0.06 15.68
C PRO A 22 -36.82 0.96 15.01
N ARG A 23 -36.81 2.20 15.52
CA ARG A 23 -35.77 3.18 15.16
C ARG A 23 -34.52 2.81 15.93
N ILE A 24 -33.52 2.30 15.21
CA ILE A 24 -32.17 2.10 15.75
C ILE A 24 -31.57 3.50 15.94
N SER A 25 -31.39 3.92 17.19
CA SER A 25 -30.72 5.17 17.52
C SER A 25 -29.23 4.89 17.68
N ILE A 26 -28.44 5.23 16.66
CA ILE A 26 -26.97 5.12 16.71
C ILE A 26 -26.43 6.30 17.54
N PRO A 27 -25.66 6.05 18.61
CA PRO A 27 -25.04 7.11 19.39
C PRO A 27 -24.02 7.93 18.58
N ASN A 28 -23.99 9.25 18.80
CA ASN A 28 -23.09 10.17 18.09
C ASN A 28 -21.59 9.87 18.31
N TRP A 29 -21.22 9.24 19.42
CA TRP A 29 -19.82 8.88 19.70
C TRP A 29 -19.27 7.85 18.70
N ILE A 30 -20.13 7.02 18.09
CA ILE A 30 -19.73 6.05 17.07
C ILE A 30 -19.22 6.75 15.81
N PHE A 31 -19.85 7.85 15.40
CA PHE A 31 -19.36 8.65 14.28
C PHE A 31 -18.01 9.30 14.61
N GLY A 32 -17.84 9.76 15.85
CA GLY A 32 -16.57 10.30 16.34
C GLY A 32 -15.43 9.27 16.29
N THR A 33 -15.67 8.04 16.78
CA THR A 33 -14.65 6.98 16.76
C THR A 33 -14.30 6.53 15.35
N ILE A 34 -15.29 6.39 14.47
CA ILE A 34 -15.07 6.07 13.05
C ILE A 34 -14.23 7.16 12.38
N ALA A 35 -14.54 8.44 12.61
CA ALA A 35 -13.78 9.55 12.05
C ALA A 35 -12.31 9.54 12.51
N VAL A 36 -12.06 9.30 13.80
CA VAL A 36 -10.69 9.15 14.33
C VAL A 36 -9.97 7.96 13.70
N LEU A 37 -10.64 6.82 13.53
CA LEU A 37 -10.04 5.64 12.89
C LEU A 37 -9.65 5.92 11.43
N PHE A 38 -10.51 6.61 10.67
CA PHE A 38 -10.18 7.03 9.30
C PHE A 38 -9.00 8.00 9.26
N LEU A 39 -8.90 8.94 10.20
CA LEU A 39 -7.75 9.85 10.29
C LEU A 39 -6.45 9.10 10.59
N LEU A 40 -6.48 8.13 11.50
CA LEU A 40 -5.31 7.30 11.81
C LEU A 40 -4.88 6.45 10.62
N VAL A 41 -5.82 5.80 9.95
CA VAL A 41 -5.54 4.98 8.76
C VAL A 41 -5.02 5.85 7.61
N GLY A 42 -5.68 6.99 7.34
CA GLY A 42 -5.25 7.94 6.31
C GLY A 42 -3.89 8.54 6.59
N GLY A 43 -3.63 8.93 7.85
CA GLY A 43 -2.32 9.40 8.29
C GLY A 43 -1.23 8.34 8.14
N TYR A 44 -1.54 7.08 8.44
CA TYR A 44 -0.61 5.98 8.24
C TYR A 44 -0.28 5.74 6.76
N LEU A 45 -1.30 5.73 5.90
CA LEU A 45 -1.11 5.62 4.45
C LEU A 45 -0.29 6.79 3.90
N LEU A 46 -0.54 8.02 4.37
CA LEU A 46 0.24 9.18 4.00
C LEU A 46 1.73 8.94 4.34
N LEU A 47 2.03 8.51 5.57
CA LEU A 47 3.40 8.19 5.98
C LEU A 47 4.06 7.13 5.08
N LEU A 48 3.35 6.06 4.71
CA LEU A 48 3.88 5.03 3.79
C LEU A 48 4.20 5.62 2.42
N THR A 49 3.31 6.45 1.87
CA THR A 49 3.50 7.02 0.53
C THR A 49 4.58 8.09 0.48
N THR A 50 4.75 8.87 1.55
CA THR A 50 5.76 9.92 1.63
C THR A 50 7.13 9.42 2.09
N SER A 51 7.22 8.21 2.68
CA SER A 51 8.48 7.71 3.24
C SER A 51 9.64 7.68 2.24
N PRO A 52 9.48 7.25 0.97
CA PRO A 52 10.60 7.20 0.02
C PRO A 52 11.07 8.59 -0.39
N ILE A 53 10.20 9.60 -0.35
CA ILE A 53 10.52 10.99 -0.70
C ILE A 53 11.48 11.58 0.33
N ILE A 54 11.18 11.36 1.62
CA ILE A 54 11.90 12.02 2.71
C ILE A 54 13.14 11.22 3.12
N ALA A 55 13.18 9.90 2.88
CA ALA A 55 14.29 9.03 3.28
C ALA A 55 15.69 9.52 2.87
N PRO A 56 15.96 10.00 1.64
CA PRO A 56 17.29 10.49 1.26
C PRO A 56 17.75 11.73 2.01
N HIS A 57 16.83 12.48 2.63
CA HIS A 57 17.18 13.62 3.46
C HIS A 57 17.67 13.21 4.85
N PHE A 58 17.35 11.98 5.27
CA PHE A 58 17.78 11.40 6.55
C PHE A 58 18.89 10.37 6.41
N THR A 59 19.10 9.80 5.22
CA THR A 59 20.22 8.90 4.95
C THR A 59 21.45 9.71 4.52
N LYS A 60 22.58 9.49 5.20
CA LYS A 60 23.86 10.09 4.80
C LYS A 60 24.22 9.60 3.39
N PRO A 61 24.80 10.46 2.53
CA PRO A 61 25.24 10.04 1.21
C PRO A 61 26.20 8.86 1.35
N ILE A 62 25.97 7.82 0.53
CA ILE A 62 26.78 6.62 0.57
C ILE A 62 28.16 6.95 0.01
N THR A 63 29.17 7.03 0.88
CA THR A 63 30.55 7.16 0.45
C THR A 63 31.03 5.80 -0.06
N VAL A 64 31.27 5.70 -1.37
CA VAL A 64 31.76 4.46 -2.01
C VAL A 64 33.06 3.95 -1.39
N ALA A 65 33.92 4.85 -0.91
CA ALA A 65 35.19 4.50 -0.28
C ALA A 65 35.03 3.85 1.11
N THR A 66 33.88 4.02 1.77
CA THR A 66 33.60 3.43 3.09
C THR A 66 32.70 2.20 3.01
N LEU A 67 32.17 1.88 1.82
CA LEU A 67 31.45 0.62 1.64
C LEU A 67 32.45 -0.52 1.79
N ALA A 68 32.06 -1.54 2.55
CA ALA A 68 32.79 -2.80 2.54
C ALA A 68 32.96 -3.23 1.07
N LYS A 69 34.19 -3.56 0.69
CA LYS A 69 34.50 -4.03 -0.67
C LYS A 69 33.49 -5.14 -0.99
N PRO A 70 32.73 -5.06 -2.09
CA PRO A 70 31.77 -6.10 -2.44
C PRO A 70 32.49 -7.44 -2.42
N GLU A 71 32.08 -8.34 -1.53
CA GLU A 71 32.60 -9.70 -1.54
C GLU A 71 32.20 -10.33 -2.88
N ALA A 72 33.12 -11.03 -3.54
CA ALA A 72 32.90 -11.63 -4.86
C ALA A 72 31.74 -12.63 -4.94
N LYS A 73 31.06 -12.91 -3.81
CA LYS A 73 29.86 -13.74 -3.74
C LYS A 73 28.56 -13.01 -4.03
N ASP A 74 28.50 -11.68 -3.94
CA ASP A 74 27.22 -10.95 -4.04
C ASP A 74 27.22 -9.92 -5.16
N ASN A 75 26.30 -10.13 -6.11
CA ASN A 75 26.07 -9.24 -7.24
C ASN A 75 25.28 -8.03 -6.76
N ARG A 76 25.90 -6.84 -6.71
CA ARG A 76 25.27 -5.62 -6.16
C ARG A 76 25.32 -4.44 -7.13
N ILE A 77 24.27 -3.62 -7.09
CA ILE A 77 24.18 -2.33 -7.77
C ILE A 77 24.31 -1.25 -6.71
N ILE A 78 25.32 -0.39 -6.88
CA ILE A 78 25.60 0.72 -5.97
C ILE A 78 25.48 2.02 -6.78
N ILE A 79 24.54 2.89 -6.40
CA ILE A 79 24.35 4.21 -7.01
C ILE A 79 24.40 5.27 -5.91
N PRO A 80 25.58 5.87 -5.64
CA PRO A 80 25.79 6.75 -4.49
C PRO A 80 24.91 8.00 -4.48
N LYS A 81 24.71 8.62 -5.66
CA LYS A 81 23.94 9.86 -5.84
C LYS A 81 22.50 9.75 -5.32
N ILE A 82 21.93 8.55 -5.36
CA ILE A 82 20.56 8.26 -4.90
C ILE A 82 20.52 7.27 -3.73
N GLY A 83 21.68 6.98 -3.11
CA GLY A 83 21.76 6.10 -1.94
C GLY A 83 21.34 4.65 -2.19
N VAL A 84 21.50 4.13 -3.42
CA VAL A 84 21.14 2.74 -3.73
C VAL A 84 22.32 1.81 -3.45
N ASN A 85 22.06 0.72 -2.74
CA ASN A 85 22.96 -0.41 -2.55
C ASN A 85 22.14 -1.70 -2.40
N ILE A 86 21.81 -2.34 -3.51
CA ILE A 86 20.92 -3.50 -3.54
C ILE A 86 21.52 -4.70 -4.27
N PRO A 87 21.17 -5.94 -3.91
CA PRO A 87 21.56 -7.11 -4.69
C PRO A 87 20.77 -7.17 -6.01
N TYR A 88 21.34 -7.82 -7.01
CA TYR A 88 20.67 -8.14 -8.27
C TYR A 88 20.81 -9.62 -8.63
N GLY A 89 19.84 -10.14 -9.38
CA GLY A 89 19.85 -11.53 -9.83
C GLY A 89 19.03 -11.75 -11.11
N THR A 90 19.05 -12.98 -11.63
CA THR A 90 18.42 -13.34 -12.91
C THR A 90 17.02 -13.96 -12.75
N ASN A 91 16.61 -14.25 -11.51
CA ASN A 91 15.40 -15.02 -11.16
C ASN A 91 14.07 -14.25 -11.31
N GLY A 92 13.95 -13.35 -12.28
CA GLY A 92 12.68 -12.69 -12.59
C GLY A 92 12.06 -11.95 -11.39
N LYS A 93 10.81 -12.32 -11.08
CA LYS A 93 10.04 -11.75 -9.96
C LYS A 93 10.73 -11.92 -8.61
N LEU A 94 11.41 -13.05 -8.37
CA LEU A 94 12.11 -13.28 -7.10
C LEU A 94 13.31 -12.32 -6.93
N ALA A 95 13.99 -11.97 -8.03
CA ALA A 95 15.06 -10.99 -8.00
C ALA A 95 14.51 -9.57 -7.79
N LEU A 96 13.38 -9.24 -8.43
CA LEU A 96 12.70 -7.96 -8.26
C LEU A 96 12.18 -7.76 -6.82
N ASP A 97 11.66 -8.81 -6.20
CA ASP A 97 11.21 -8.77 -4.81
C ASP A 97 12.39 -8.58 -3.84
N ARG A 98 13.62 -9.05 -4.15
CA ARG A 98 14.80 -8.93 -3.28
C ARG A 98 15.65 -7.68 -3.54
N GLY A 99 15.49 -7.03 -4.68
CA GLY A 99 16.32 -5.91 -5.09
C GLY A 99 16.10 -5.59 -6.57
N ALA A 100 17.10 -5.92 -7.39
CA ALA A 100 17.03 -5.72 -8.84
C ALA A 100 17.02 -7.03 -9.63
N TRP A 101 16.33 -7.01 -10.75
CA TRP A 101 16.30 -8.08 -11.73
C TRP A 101 17.14 -7.71 -12.95
N TRP A 102 18.13 -8.55 -13.25
CA TRP A 102 18.87 -8.53 -14.50
C TRP A 102 18.05 -9.18 -15.61
N ARG A 103 17.45 -8.36 -16.48
CA ARG A 103 16.41 -8.79 -17.42
C ARG A 103 16.92 -9.67 -18.57
N TYR A 104 18.11 -9.36 -19.08
CA TYR A 104 18.70 -10.05 -20.23
C TYR A 104 20.15 -10.42 -19.95
N PRO A 105 20.39 -11.54 -19.23
CA PRO A 105 21.74 -11.95 -18.88
C PRO A 105 22.65 -12.21 -20.09
N ASP A 106 22.05 -12.64 -21.19
CA ASP A 106 22.77 -12.98 -22.42
C ASP A 106 23.16 -11.74 -23.25
N HIS A 107 22.59 -10.56 -22.98
CA HIS A 107 22.81 -9.34 -23.78
C HIS A 107 24.01 -8.51 -23.31
N GLY A 108 24.54 -8.79 -22.12
CA GLY A 108 25.71 -8.09 -21.60
C GLY A 108 25.81 -8.18 -20.09
N ASN A 109 27.04 -8.16 -19.59
CA ASN A 109 27.36 -8.18 -18.17
C ASN A 109 28.51 -7.21 -17.85
N PRO A 110 28.70 -6.82 -16.58
CA PRO A 110 29.73 -5.85 -16.20
C PRO A 110 31.17 -6.31 -16.46
N GLU A 111 31.43 -7.62 -16.56
CA GLU A 111 32.78 -8.17 -16.75
C GLU A 111 33.20 -8.23 -18.22
N LYS A 112 32.30 -8.71 -19.08
CA LYS A 112 32.53 -8.96 -20.52
C LYS A 112 32.05 -7.82 -21.41
N GLY A 113 31.29 -6.86 -20.86
CA GLY A 113 30.67 -5.78 -21.61
C GLY A 113 29.33 -6.17 -22.26
N GLY A 114 28.81 -5.30 -23.14
CA GLY A 114 27.49 -5.41 -23.76
C GLY A 114 26.44 -4.48 -23.11
N ASN A 115 25.15 -4.74 -23.36
CA ASN A 115 24.06 -3.94 -22.81
C ASN A 115 23.52 -4.56 -21.51
N PHE A 116 24.01 -4.07 -20.37
CA PHE A 116 23.57 -4.53 -19.05
C PHE A 116 22.24 -3.87 -18.64
N VAL A 117 21.15 -4.63 -18.72
CA VAL A 117 19.78 -4.15 -18.45
C VAL A 117 19.26 -4.67 -17.11
N VAL A 118 19.01 -3.75 -16.18
CA VAL A 118 18.48 -4.05 -14.84
C VAL A 118 17.16 -3.32 -14.58
N ALA A 119 16.27 -3.98 -13.85
CA ALA A 119 14.98 -3.43 -13.42
C ALA A 119 14.82 -3.58 -11.91
N ALA A 120 14.29 -2.55 -11.25
CA ALA A 120 13.93 -2.61 -9.83
C ALA A 120 12.64 -1.81 -9.59
N HIS A 121 12.03 -1.98 -8.43
CA HIS A 121 10.82 -1.24 -8.09
C HIS A 121 11.12 0.26 -7.93
N ARG A 122 10.33 1.08 -8.63
CA ARG A 122 10.31 2.54 -8.39
C ARG A 122 9.55 2.88 -7.12
N PHE A 123 8.39 2.26 -6.93
CA PHE A 123 7.55 2.45 -5.75
C PHE A 123 6.84 1.16 -5.39
N SER A 124 7.00 0.72 -4.14
CA SER A 124 6.29 -0.42 -3.57
C SER A 124 5.95 -0.12 -2.12
N ILE A 125 4.66 0.04 -1.84
CA ILE A 125 4.16 0.18 -0.48
C ILE A 125 4.41 -1.11 0.29
N GLN A 126 4.92 -0.99 1.50
CA GLN A 126 5.09 -2.08 2.45
C GLN A 126 4.32 -1.78 3.73
N PRO A 127 4.13 -2.78 4.61
CA PRO A 127 3.47 -2.57 5.89
C PRO A 127 4.12 -1.53 6.77
N THR A 128 5.39 -1.14 6.53
CA THR A 128 6.11 -0.11 7.29
C THR A 128 6.72 0.97 6.38
N PRO A 129 6.92 2.21 6.87
CA PRO A 129 7.60 3.25 6.12
C PRO A 129 9.02 2.86 5.68
N GLY A 130 9.78 2.21 6.57
CA GLY A 130 11.14 1.71 6.28
C GLY A 130 11.15 0.64 5.18
N GLY A 131 10.24 -0.34 5.27
CA GLY A 131 10.11 -1.34 4.21
C GLY A 131 9.72 -0.72 2.86
N THR A 132 8.92 0.34 2.87
CA THR A 132 8.51 1.05 1.64
C THR A 132 9.71 1.74 0.99
N VAL A 133 10.65 2.27 1.78
CA VAL A 133 11.93 2.80 1.27
C VAL A 133 12.78 1.67 0.69
N GLU A 134 12.98 0.59 1.44
CA GLU A 134 13.83 -0.55 1.02
C GLU A 134 13.33 -1.22 -0.26
N LYS A 135 12.00 -1.35 -0.41
CA LYS A 135 11.36 -1.95 -1.58
C LYS A 135 11.13 -0.97 -2.73
N SER A 136 11.57 0.29 -2.58
CA SER A 136 11.48 1.32 -3.63
C SER A 136 12.86 1.86 -4.00
N PRO A 137 13.85 1.00 -4.36
CA PRO A 137 15.22 1.45 -4.58
C PRO A 137 15.35 2.44 -5.75
N PHE A 138 14.51 2.34 -6.79
CA PHE A 138 14.57 3.23 -7.95
C PHE A 138 13.62 4.43 -7.84
N PHE A 139 13.12 4.74 -6.63
CA PHE A 139 12.19 5.86 -6.43
C PHE A 139 12.70 7.17 -7.01
N HIS A 140 14.01 7.43 -6.86
CA HIS A 140 14.69 8.66 -7.29
C HIS A 140 15.55 8.48 -8.55
N ILE A 141 15.30 7.48 -9.39
CA ILE A 141 16.11 7.23 -10.59
C ILE A 141 16.11 8.42 -11.56
N ASP A 142 15.06 9.24 -11.55
CA ASP A 142 14.92 10.48 -12.30
C ASP A 142 15.95 11.56 -11.90
N LYS A 143 16.49 11.51 -10.68
CA LYS A 143 17.54 12.43 -10.22
C LYS A 143 18.94 12.08 -10.76
N LEU A 144 19.07 11.01 -11.54
CA LEU A 144 20.33 10.60 -12.16
C LEU A 144 20.64 11.30 -13.49
N ALA A 145 19.63 11.84 -14.16
CA ALA A 145 19.79 12.62 -15.38
C ALA A 145 20.60 13.91 -15.17
#